data_AF-A0A8J2Q1D1-F1
#
_entry.id   AF-A0A8J2Q1D1-F1
#
_cell.length_a   1.000
_cell.length_b   1.000
_cell.length_c   1.000
_cell.angle_alpha   90.00
_cell.angle_beta   90.00
_cell.angle_gamma   90.00
#
_symmetry.space_group_name_H-M   'P 1'
#
loop_
_entity.id
_entity.type
_entity.pdbx_description
1 polymer ?
#
loop_
_entity_poly.entity_id
_entity_poly.type
_entity_poly.pdbx_seq_one_letter_code
_entity_poly.pdbx_strand_id
1 'polypeptide(L)'
;MRAIVQVDLEERVASKEKLAKTTRAKADYGASTVRFADHSVEEMERMALEDQGEIFEVASKSLNLKGTFQKALKCQAASLLGIVKELSQRTSSNETQLLQAKVDRLQKEMSAQHARIAELMARSEGTSEGPAVAAAPPPPLQP
;
A
#
# COMPACT_ATOMS: atom_id res chain seq x y z
N MET A 1 -8.89 2.25 -47.94
CA MET A 1 -8.73 1.53 -46.66
C MET A 1 -8.48 2.45 -45.46
N ARG A 2 -7.44 3.30 -45.43
CA ARG A 2 -7.08 4.08 -44.21
C ARG A 2 -8.16 5.04 -43.70
N ALA A 3 -8.91 5.70 -44.59
CA ALA A 3 -10.01 6.58 -44.19
C ALA A 3 -11.19 5.81 -43.55
N ILE A 4 -11.41 4.54 -43.93
CA ILE A 4 -12.47 3.69 -43.34
C ILE A 4 -12.11 3.34 -41.90
N VAL A 5 -10.84 3.05 -41.63
CA VAL A 5 -10.32 2.77 -40.27
C VAL A 5 -10.44 3.99 -39.36
N GLN A 6 -10.26 5.19 -39.90
CA GLN A 6 -10.44 6.45 -39.16
C GLN A 6 -11.91 6.65 -38.75
N VAL A 7 -12.83 6.45 -39.68
CA VAL A 7 -14.28 6.62 -39.43
C VAL A 7 -14.81 5.57 -38.45
N ASP A 8 -14.39 4.30 -38.58
CA ASP A 8 -14.74 3.23 -37.63
C ASP A 8 -14.25 3.52 -36.20
N LEU A 9 -13.04 4.07 -36.08
CA LEU A 9 -12.48 4.46 -34.78
C LEU A 9 -13.24 5.64 -34.16
N GLU A 10 -13.63 6.63 -34.97
CA GLU A 10 -14.44 7.78 -34.52
C GLU A 10 -15.83 7.33 -34.03
N GLU A 11 -16.48 6.42 -34.75
CA GLU A 11 -17.80 5.89 -34.42
C GLU A 11 -17.76 5.04 -33.14
N ARG A 12 -16.72 4.20 -32.96
CA ARG A 12 -16.50 3.42 -31.74
C ARG A 12 -16.26 4.32 -30.52
N VAL A 13 -15.43 5.36 -30.65
CA VAL A 13 -15.17 6.33 -29.57
C VAL A 13 -16.45 7.11 -29.23
N ALA A 14 -17.21 7.55 -30.24
CA ALA A 14 -18.48 8.25 -30.02
C ALA A 14 -19.53 7.36 -29.34
N SER A 15 -19.59 6.08 -29.70
CA SER A 15 -20.50 5.09 -29.10
C SER A 15 -20.15 4.81 -27.64
N LYS A 16 -18.86 4.66 -27.33
CA LYS A 16 -18.38 4.54 -25.93
C LYS A 16 -18.61 5.82 -25.13
N GLU A 17 -18.41 7.01 -25.72
CA GLU A 17 -18.71 8.28 -25.05
C GLU A 17 -20.21 8.41 -24.76
N LYS A 18 -21.08 7.99 -25.67
CA LYS A 18 -22.53 7.96 -25.44
C LYS A 18 -22.88 7.01 -24.30
N LEU A 19 -22.34 5.80 -24.27
CA LEU A 19 -22.55 4.84 -23.19
C LEU A 19 -22.03 5.37 -21.85
N ALA A 20 -20.85 5.98 -21.84
CA ALA A 20 -20.26 6.62 -20.67
C ALA A 20 -21.10 7.81 -20.18
N LYS A 21 -21.78 8.55 -21.06
CA LYS A 21 -22.72 9.62 -20.68
C LYS A 21 -23.99 9.04 -20.03
N THR A 22 -24.54 7.94 -20.54
CA THR A 22 -25.71 7.30 -19.92
C THR A 22 -25.40 6.70 -18.55
N THR A 23 -24.19 6.16 -18.36
CA THR A 23 -23.75 5.65 -17.06
C THR A 23 -23.29 6.75 -16.11
N ARG A 24 -22.77 7.88 -16.62
CA ARG A 24 -22.32 9.04 -15.82
C ARG A 24 -23.36 10.14 -15.59
N ALA A 25 -24.61 10.00 -16.03
CA ALA A 25 -25.69 10.94 -15.67
C ALA A 25 -25.97 11.02 -14.14
N LYS A 26 -25.22 10.26 -13.31
CA LYS A 26 -25.20 10.36 -11.84
C LYS A 26 -23.89 10.88 -11.22
N ALA A 27 -22.88 11.24 -12.01
CA ALA A 27 -21.60 11.73 -11.48
C ALA A 27 -21.13 12.97 -12.27
N ASP A 28 -21.14 14.12 -11.58
CA ASP A 28 -20.83 15.44 -12.13
C ASP A 28 -19.52 15.47 -12.94
N TYR A 29 -19.65 16.01 -14.13
CA TYR A 29 -18.59 16.17 -15.11
C TYR A 29 -17.64 17.29 -14.67
N GLY A 30 -16.58 16.96 -13.93
CA GLY A 30 -15.54 17.93 -13.56
C GLY A 30 -14.83 17.66 -12.24
N ALA A 31 -15.43 16.89 -11.34
CA ALA A 31 -14.73 16.35 -10.18
C ALA A 31 -14.20 14.95 -10.53
N SER A 32 -12.90 14.86 -10.79
CA SER A 32 -12.15 13.61 -10.96
C SER A 32 -12.09 12.83 -9.64
N THR A 33 -13.25 12.43 -9.15
CA THR A 33 -13.41 11.45 -8.08
C THR A 33 -14.30 10.36 -8.64
N VAL A 34 -13.83 9.71 -9.71
CA VAL A 34 -14.21 8.31 -9.91
C VAL A 34 -13.75 7.61 -8.62
N ARG A 35 -14.70 7.20 -7.78
CA ARG A 35 -14.39 6.54 -6.53
C ARG A 35 -13.99 5.11 -6.86
N PHE A 36 -12.69 4.87 -6.86
CA PHE A 36 -12.12 3.53 -6.98
C PHE A 36 -12.10 2.78 -5.65
N ALA A 37 -12.49 3.46 -4.55
CA ALA A 37 -12.64 2.92 -3.20
C ALA A 37 -13.47 1.63 -3.15
N ASP A 38 -14.52 1.54 -3.98
CA ASP A 38 -15.46 0.41 -3.97
C ASP A 38 -15.01 -0.76 -4.87
N HIS A 39 -13.90 -0.61 -5.61
CA HIS A 39 -13.38 -1.64 -6.51
C HIS A 39 -12.30 -2.52 -5.87
N SER A 40 -12.28 -3.79 -6.27
CA SER A 40 -11.19 -4.70 -5.92
C SER A 40 -9.88 -4.27 -6.59
N VAL A 41 -8.74 -4.77 -6.10
CA VAL A 41 -7.43 -4.49 -6.71
C VAL A 41 -7.38 -5.06 -8.13
N GLU A 42 -7.91 -6.26 -8.32
CA GLU A 42 -7.99 -6.95 -9.61
C GLU A 42 -8.91 -6.22 -10.61
N GLU A 43 -10.01 -5.63 -10.13
CA GLU A 43 -10.90 -4.80 -10.94
C GLU A 43 -10.20 -3.50 -11.37
N MET A 44 -9.50 -2.84 -10.44
CA MET A 44 -8.71 -1.64 -10.73
C MET A 44 -7.59 -1.91 -11.73
N GLU A 45 -6.88 -3.03 -11.59
CA GLU A 45 -5.82 -3.44 -12.53
C GLU A 45 -6.40 -3.68 -13.93
N ARG A 46 -7.54 -4.38 -14.04
CA ARG A 46 -8.22 -4.59 -15.31
C ARG A 46 -8.62 -3.27 -15.97
N MET A 47 -9.25 -2.35 -15.23
CA MET A 47 -9.65 -1.04 -15.75
C MET A 47 -8.44 -0.22 -16.21
N ALA A 48 -7.31 -0.28 -15.48
CA ALA A 48 -6.08 0.39 -15.87
C ALA A 48 -5.51 -0.16 -17.20
N LEU A 49 -5.54 -1.48 -17.39
CA LEU A 49 -5.11 -2.12 -18.63
C LEU A 49 -6.03 -1.78 -19.80
N GLU A 50 -7.34 -1.71 -19.56
CA GLU A 50 -8.32 -1.26 -20.54
C GLU A 50 -8.07 0.21 -20.96
N ASP A 51 -7.95 1.12 -19.98
CA ASP A 51 -7.65 2.53 -20.22
C ASP A 51 -6.32 2.70 -20.98
N GLN A 52 -5.28 1.95 -20.62
CA GLN A 52 -3.99 1.94 -21.31
C GLN A 52 -4.13 1.47 -22.76
N GLY A 53 -4.89 0.39 -23.00
CA GLY A 53 -5.13 -0.15 -24.33
C GLY A 53 -5.85 0.86 -25.23
N GLU A 54 -6.86 1.55 -24.70
CA GLU A 54 -7.59 2.56 -25.45
C GLU A 54 -6.74 3.81 -25.75
N ILE A 55 -5.91 4.25 -24.80
CA ILE A 55 -4.92 5.32 -25.00
C ILE A 55 -3.98 4.96 -26.15
N PHE A 56 -3.45 3.72 -26.14
CA PHE A 56 -2.56 3.24 -27.18
C PHE A 56 -3.26 3.13 -28.55
N GLU A 57 -4.51 2.68 -28.58
CA GLU A 57 -5.32 2.62 -29.80
C GLU A 57 -5.53 4.01 -30.41
N VAL A 58 -5.90 5.00 -29.59
CA VAL A 58 -6.09 6.39 -30.03
C VAL A 58 -4.76 6.99 -30.49
N ALA A 59 -3.68 6.83 -29.71
CA ALA A 59 -2.37 7.40 -30.04
C ALA A 59 -1.73 6.80 -31.30
N SER A 60 -1.90 5.49 -31.53
CA SER A 60 -1.31 4.78 -32.67
C SER A 60 -2.07 4.99 -33.99
N LYS A 61 -3.38 5.23 -33.93
CA LYS A 61 -4.24 5.33 -35.11
C LYS A 61 -4.62 6.78 -35.47
N SER A 62 -4.50 7.72 -34.54
CA SER A 62 -4.83 9.12 -34.79
C SER A 62 -3.75 9.84 -35.61
N LEU A 63 -4.10 10.29 -36.81
CA LEU A 63 -3.27 11.20 -37.61
C LEU A 63 -3.34 12.66 -37.13
N ASN A 64 -4.42 13.03 -36.45
CA ASN A 64 -4.71 14.38 -35.96
C ASN A 64 -5.76 14.34 -34.85
N LEU A 65 -5.28 14.26 -33.61
CA LEU A 65 -6.09 14.29 -32.39
C LEU A 65 -6.93 15.57 -32.35
N LYS A 66 -8.21 15.49 -32.65
CA LYS A 66 -9.16 16.62 -32.55
C LYS A 66 -10.42 16.21 -31.82
N GLY A 67 -11.09 17.18 -31.20
CA GLY A 67 -12.42 17.03 -30.62
C GLY A 67 -12.55 15.83 -29.67
N THR A 68 -13.33 14.84 -30.08
CA THR A 68 -13.72 13.64 -29.32
C THR A 68 -12.52 12.77 -28.93
N PHE A 69 -11.50 12.63 -29.78
CA PHE A 69 -10.31 11.84 -29.45
C PHE A 69 -9.48 12.45 -28.33
N GLN A 70 -9.28 13.77 -28.35
CA GLN A 70 -8.58 14.47 -27.26
C GLN A 70 -9.34 14.32 -25.95
N LYS A 71 -10.67 14.38 -26.01
CA LYS A 71 -11.53 14.21 -24.84
C LYS A 71 -11.46 12.77 -24.29
N ALA A 72 -11.57 11.76 -25.15
CA ALA A 72 -11.47 10.35 -24.77
C ALA A 72 -10.11 10.07 -24.11
N LEU A 73 -9.03 10.53 -24.74
CA LEU A 73 -7.68 10.40 -24.22
C LEU A 73 -7.51 11.06 -22.84
N LYS A 74 -8.03 12.28 -22.65
CA LYS A 74 -8.02 12.97 -21.35
C LYS A 74 -8.82 12.22 -20.29
N CYS A 75 -9.98 11.68 -20.66
CA CYS A 75 -10.82 10.89 -19.75
C CYS A 75 -10.11 9.61 -19.29
N GLN A 76 -9.52 8.85 -20.22
CA GLN A 76 -8.79 7.62 -19.91
C GLN A 76 -7.54 7.92 -19.10
N ALA A 77 -6.77 8.96 -19.45
CA ALA A 77 -5.59 9.35 -18.70
C ALA A 77 -5.93 9.79 -17.26
N ALA A 78 -7.03 10.52 -17.07
CA ALA A 78 -7.51 10.91 -15.75
C ALA A 78 -8.01 9.70 -14.94
N SER A 79 -8.68 8.74 -15.59
CA SER A 79 -9.11 7.48 -14.98
C SER A 79 -7.91 6.66 -14.49
N LEU A 80 -6.93 6.43 -15.38
CA LEU A 80 -5.68 5.72 -15.06
C LEU A 80 -4.92 6.38 -13.91
N LEU A 81 -4.81 7.71 -13.90
CA LEU A 81 -4.18 8.44 -12.80
C LEU A 81 -4.92 8.25 -11.47
N GLY A 82 -6.25 8.20 -11.49
CA GLY A 82 -7.07 7.93 -10.32
C GLY A 82 -6.85 6.53 -9.76
N ILE A 83 -6.81 5.52 -10.64
CA ILE A 83 -6.53 4.12 -10.26
C ILE A 83 -5.14 4.00 -9.60
N VAL A 84 -4.11 4.57 -10.22
CA VAL A 84 -2.74 4.50 -9.68
C VAL A 84 -2.64 5.16 -8.30
N LYS A 85 -3.32 6.29 -8.10
CA LYS A 85 -3.36 6.96 -6.78
C LYS A 85 -4.03 6.11 -5.71
N GLU A 86 -5.17 5.50 -6.03
CA GLU A 86 -5.88 4.61 -5.10
C GLU A 86 -5.04 3.39 -4.73
N LEU A 87 -4.43 2.72 -5.72
CA LEU A 87 -3.54 1.58 -5.49
C LEU A 87 -2.32 1.97 -4.63
N SER A 88 -1.68 3.10 -4.92
CA SER A 88 -0.56 3.62 -4.15
C SER A 88 -0.95 3.88 -2.68
N GLN A 89 -2.11 4.49 -2.46
CA GLN A 89 -2.62 4.78 -1.12
C GLN A 89 -2.91 3.49 -0.34
N ARG A 90 -3.56 2.49 -0.96
CA ARG A 90 -3.83 1.19 -0.32
C ARG A 90 -2.55 0.44 0.04
N THR A 91 -1.58 0.42 -0.87
CA THR A 91 -0.28 -0.22 -0.61
C THR A 91 0.46 0.46 0.54
N SER A 92 0.52 1.81 0.55
CA SER A 92 1.15 2.56 1.64
C SER A 92 0.43 2.35 2.98
N SER A 93 -0.90 2.29 2.98
CA SER A 93 -1.69 2.00 4.18
C SER A 93 -1.43 0.57 4.70
N ASN A 94 -1.42 -0.43 3.82
CA ASN A 94 -1.12 -1.81 4.21
C ASN A 94 0.30 -1.96 4.76
N GLU A 95 1.30 -1.35 4.11
CA GLU A 95 2.68 -1.35 4.59
C GLU A 95 2.79 -0.70 5.97
N THR A 96 2.12 0.43 6.19
CA THR A 96 2.08 1.11 7.49
C THR A 96 1.51 0.21 8.58
N GLN A 97 0.42 -0.52 8.30
CA GLN A 97 -0.18 -1.46 9.25
C GLN A 97 0.77 -2.61 9.58
N LEU A 98 1.45 -3.18 8.59
CA LEU A 98 2.42 -4.25 8.80
C LEU A 98 3.63 -3.78 9.63
N LEU A 99 4.14 -2.59 9.34
CA LEU A 99 5.24 -1.99 10.10
C LEU A 99 4.82 -1.72 11.55
N GLN A 100 3.61 -1.20 11.76
CA GLN A 100 3.09 -0.97 13.12
C GLN A 100 2.97 -2.28 13.90
N ALA A 101 2.42 -3.34 13.30
CA ALA A 101 2.33 -4.66 13.93
C ALA A 101 3.72 -5.21 14.32
N LYS A 102 4.73 -4.97 13.48
CA LYS A 102 6.12 -5.35 13.77
C LYS A 102 6.71 -4.54 14.93
N VAL A 103 6.46 -3.23 14.98
CA VAL A 103 6.88 -2.37 16.08
C VAL A 103 6.26 -2.85 17.39
N ASP A 104 4.96 -3.11 17.41
CA ASP A 104 4.25 -3.58 18.61
C ASP A 104 4.81 -4.91 19.11
N ARG A 105 5.11 -5.84 18.19
CA ARG A 105 5.74 -7.12 18.52
C ARG A 105 7.14 -6.91 19.13
N LEU A 106 7.98 -6.10 18.51
CA LEU A 106 9.35 -5.84 18.99
C LEU A 106 9.34 -5.14 20.35
N GLN A 107 8.42 -4.21 20.59
CA GLN A 107 8.26 -3.55 21.89
C GLN A 107 7.89 -4.55 22.99
N LYS A 108 7.03 -5.52 22.69
CA LYS A 108 6.70 -6.61 23.63
C LYS A 108 7.92 -7.48 23.94
N GLU A 109 8.68 -7.88 22.92
CA GLU A 109 9.89 -8.69 23.08
C GLU A 109 10.95 -7.94 23.91
N MET A 110 11.17 -6.66 23.61
CA MET A 110 12.09 -5.78 24.36
C MET A 110 11.66 -5.63 25.83
N SER A 111 10.37 -5.44 26.09
CA SER A 111 9.84 -5.35 27.46
C SER A 111 10.03 -6.67 28.23
N ALA A 112 9.78 -7.81 27.58
CA ALA A 112 9.99 -9.12 28.19
C ALA A 112 11.47 -9.40 28.49
N GLN A 113 12.37 -8.99 27.59
CA GLN A 113 13.81 -9.10 27.81
C GLN A 113 14.29 -8.20 28.95
N HIS A 114 13.85 -6.94 29.01
CA HIS A 114 14.19 -6.03 30.10
C HIS A 114 13.69 -6.56 31.46
N ALA A 115 12.49 -7.12 31.51
CA ALA A 115 11.97 -7.75 32.73
C ALA A 115 12.85 -8.93 33.19
N ARG A 116 13.28 -9.79 32.26
CA ARG A 116 14.19 -10.90 32.58
C ARG A 116 15.56 -10.42 33.06
N ILE A 117 16.12 -9.39 32.43
CA ILE A 117 17.40 -8.80 32.85
C ILE A 117 17.26 -8.22 34.26
N ALA A 118 16.19 -7.48 34.53
CA ALA A 118 15.93 -6.92 35.86
C ALA A 118 15.79 -8.01 36.93
N GLU A 119 15.09 -9.12 36.62
CA GLU A 119 14.98 -10.27 37.52
C GLU A 119 16.35 -10.91 37.82
N LEU A 120 17.18 -11.10 36.80
CA LEU A 120 18.53 -11.67 36.95
C LEU A 120 19.45 -10.77 37.78
N MET A 121 19.40 -9.45 37.53
CA MET A 121 20.15 -8.47 38.31
C MET A 121 19.73 -8.48 39.78
N ALA A 122 18.42 -8.42 40.06
CA ALA A 122 17.91 -8.47 41.43
C ALA A 122 18.28 -9.78 42.15
N ARG A 123 18.28 -10.92 41.44
CA ARG A 123 18.73 -12.20 42.00
C ARG A 123 20.23 -12.19 42.34
N SER A 124 21.06 -11.60 41.48
CA SER A 124 22.51 -11.54 41.71
C SER A 124 22.89 -10.68 42.92
N GLU A 125 22.16 -9.59 43.18
CA GLU A 125 22.36 -8.74 44.36
C GLU A 125 21.90 -9.42 45.66
N GLY A 126 20.84 -10.24 45.60
CA GLY A 126 20.32 -10.98 46.76
C GLY A 126 21.13 -12.23 47.17
N THR A 127 22.17 -12.62 46.43
CA THR A 127 23.02 -13.78 46.76
C THR A 127 24.39 -13.41 47.35
N SER A 128 24.63 -12.12 47.62
CA SER A 128 25.86 -11.61 48.21
C SER A 128 25.69 -11.20 49.68
N GLU A 129 25.08 -12.06 50.50
CA GLU A 129 25.34 -12.08 51.94
C GLU A 129 26.06 -13.39 52.28
N GLY A 130 27.37 -13.29 52.52
CA GLY A 130 28.17 -14.43 52.99
C GLY A 130 28.06 -14.64 54.50
N PRO A 131 28.30 -15.85 55.03
CA PRO A 131 28.62 -16.02 56.43
C PRO A 131 30.14 -15.95 56.64
N ALA A 132 30.50 -14.94 57.41
CA ALA A 132 31.59 -14.80 58.36
C ALA A 132 32.56 -15.98 58.56
N VAL A 133 33.84 -15.60 58.59
CA VAL A 133 34.96 -16.26 59.25
C VAL A 133 34.60 -16.76 60.67
N ALA A 134 34.64 -18.08 60.90
CA ALA A 134 34.85 -18.76 62.18
C ALA A 134 34.98 -20.28 61.90
N ALA A 135 35.92 -21.09 62.36
CA ALA A 135 37.04 -20.94 63.27
C ALA A 135 38.03 -22.08 62.93
N ALA A 136 39.33 -21.78 62.87
CA ALA A 136 40.36 -22.83 62.87
C ALA A 136 40.50 -23.40 64.30
N PRO A 137 40.66 -24.72 64.49
CA PRO A 137 40.83 -25.28 65.84
C PRO A 137 42.22 -24.94 66.40
N PRO A 138 42.36 -24.72 67.72
CA PRO A 138 43.63 -24.36 68.34
C PRO A 138 44.58 -25.57 68.42
N PRO A 139 45.92 -25.37 68.41
CA PRO A 139 46.87 -26.46 68.53
C PRO A 139 46.92 -26.99 69.97
N PRO A 140 47.25 -28.28 70.17
CA PRO A 140 47.27 -28.87 71.50
C PRO A 140 48.44 -28.35 72.35
N LEU A 141 48.14 -28.00 73.60
CA LEU A 141 49.13 -27.73 74.64
C LEU A 141 49.73 -29.06 75.13
N GLN A 142 51.05 -29.21 74.97
CA GLN A 142 51.83 -30.29 75.58
C GLN A 142 52.33 -29.85 76.96
N PRO A 143 52.26 -30.71 77.99
CA PRO A 143 53.29 -30.83 79.01
C PRO A 143 54.33 -31.89 78.65
#